data_AF-A0A2N7Q4T7-F1
#
_entry.id   AF-A0A2N7Q4T7-F1
#
_cell.length_a   1.000
_cell.length_b   1.000
_cell.length_c   1.000
_cell.angle_alpha   90.00
_cell.angle_beta   90.00
_cell.angle_gamma   90.00
#
_symmetry.space_group_name_H-M   'P 1'
#
loop_
_entity.id
_entity.type
_entity.pdbx_description
1 polymer ?
#
loop_
_entity_poly.entity_id
_entity_poly.type
_entity_poly.pdbx_seq_one_letter_code
_entity_poly.pdbx_strand_id
1 'polypeptide(L)'
;MKYKEYLEAKGLPDTEESKNKYFEEYGNQLHKFIYRDFLERVKGILKEKYEIFLQKRRELGEHDLKVLNILGFITFQEQVKLFIEIAKDYALEPEDGYNVNFTIKSIETDRIIADEGIITYIPIYTKDKKNYLVSISKFEAIKRDYSAISQESQVITDFKDIVKAALAKNASDLHIKPKDNFYYVFFRINKDFVMMPNMTMSKSQGVQLVRSLKTQASRYTKGSFNPSISSQVQDARMSYEDLSTDVRLVFAPMPNLEDEMVVGRLLRKRGIQGNLSRLGYLENDIAILQDAINRKGGLFVISGITNSGKSMAIANMLSTVQDKNVLTVEDPVEYQIINKNITQFQIFEAQVEELKSTFVDFTKAFKRADPDIVFVGEWRNEQELSKAIEELAFAGQLVFTTLHINSAFVFYD
;
A
#
# COMPACT_ATOMS: atom_id res chain seq x y z
N MET A 1 -24.37 33.90 -18.35
CA MET A 1 -24.21 34.78 -19.52
C MET A 1 -22.85 34.47 -20.14
N LYS A 2 -22.72 34.47 -21.47
CA LYS A 2 -21.41 34.28 -22.12
C LYS A 2 -20.59 35.56 -22.03
N TYR A 3 -19.27 35.47 -22.09
CA TYR A 3 -18.41 36.64 -21.91
C TYR A 3 -18.65 37.72 -22.97
N LYS A 4 -18.83 37.31 -24.23
CA LYS A 4 -19.11 38.25 -25.33
C LYS A 4 -20.45 38.99 -25.15
N GLU A 5 -21.48 38.27 -24.71
CA GLU A 5 -22.79 38.85 -24.39
C GLU A 5 -22.69 39.85 -23.23
N TYR A 6 -21.84 39.56 -22.24
CA TYR A 6 -21.57 40.44 -21.12
C TYR A 6 -20.89 41.75 -21.57
N LEU A 7 -19.87 41.65 -22.45
CA LEU A 7 -19.21 42.83 -23.01
C LEU A 7 -20.18 43.72 -23.79
N GLU A 8 -21.01 43.12 -24.65
CA GLU A 8 -22.02 43.82 -25.44
C GLU A 8 -23.09 44.48 -24.55
N ALA A 9 -23.61 43.76 -23.56
CA ALA A 9 -24.63 44.28 -22.64
C ALA A 9 -24.12 45.42 -21.75
N LYS A 10 -22.83 45.44 -21.43
CA LYS A 10 -22.20 46.45 -20.57
C LYS A 10 -21.49 47.56 -21.37
N GLY A 11 -21.43 47.45 -22.70
CA GLY A 11 -20.68 48.38 -23.56
C GLY A 11 -19.18 48.40 -23.26
N LEU A 12 -18.61 47.28 -22.83
CA LEU A 12 -17.22 47.17 -22.40
C LEU A 12 -16.33 46.69 -23.55
N PRO A 13 -15.09 47.22 -23.68
CA PRO A 13 -14.11 46.68 -24.61
C PRO A 13 -13.57 45.33 -24.10
N ASP A 14 -13.12 44.46 -25.01
CA ASP A 14 -12.49 43.19 -24.63
C ASP A 14 -11.07 43.44 -24.09
N THR A 15 -10.95 43.50 -22.77
CA THR A 15 -9.70 43.73 -22.05
C THR A 15 -9.64 42.87 -20.80
N GLU A 16 -8.44 42.67 -20.26
CA GLU A 16 -8.24 41.94 -18.99
C GLU A 16 -9.04 42.55 -17.83
N GLU A 17 -9.26 43.87 -17.81
CA GLU A 17 -10.08 44.52 -16.79
C GLU A 17 -11.56 44.15 -16.92
N SER A 18 -12.09 44.10 -18.16
CA SER A 18 -13.46 43.66 -18.44
C SER A 18 -13.67 42.19 -18.10
N LYS A 19 -12.66 41.36 -18.35
CA LYS A 19 -12.62 39.93 -17.98
C LYS A 19 -12.65 39.72 -16.47
N ASN A 20 -11.89 40.50 -15.70
CA ASN A 20 -11.93 40.44 -14.24
C ASN A 20 -13.31 40.83 -13.69
N LYS A 21 -13.89 41.94 -14.19
CA LYS A 21 -15.25 42.36 -13.83
C LYS A 21 -16.30 41.29 -14.14
N TYR A 22 -16.17 40.62 -15.29
CA TYR A 22 -17.01 39.50 -15.65
C TYR A 22 -16.94 38.34 -14.64
N PHE A 23 -15.73 37.95 -14.22
CA PHE A 23 -15.56 36.87 -13.25
C PHE A 23 -16.02 37.27 -11.84
N GLU A 24 -15.87 38.52 -11.44
CA GLU A 24 -16.42 39.03 -10.18
C GLU A 24 -17.96 38.95 -10.16
N GLU A 25 -18.62 39.36 -11.25
CA GLU A 25 -20.08 39.36 -11.34
C GLU A 25 -20.68 37.95 -11.54
N TYR A 26 -20.07 37.13 -12.41
CA TYR A 26 -20.67 35.88 -12.88
C TYR A 26 -19.94 34.61 -12.44
N GLY A 27 -18.71 34.71 -11.92
CA GLY A 27 -17.82 33.58 -11.63
C GLY A 27 -18.48 32.47 -10.82
N ASN A 28 -19.21 32.85 -9.76
CA ASN A 28 -19.92 31.92 -8.88
C ASN A 28 -21.03 31.11 -9.57
N GLN A 29 -21.53 31.57 -10.72
CA GLN A 29 -22.63 30.93 -11.45
C GLN A 29 -22.16 30.25 -12.75
N LEU A 30 -20.89 30.43 -13.15
CA LEU A 30 -20.37 29.92 -14.43
C LEU A 30 -20.54 28.41 -14.58
N HIS A 31 -20.40 27.60 -13.52
CA HIS A 31 -20.58 26.13 -13.57
C HIS A 31 -21.91 25.75 -14.21
N LYS A 32 -23.00 26.43 -13.81
CA LYS A 32 -24.35 26.09 -14.24
C LYS A 32 -24.53 26.37 -15.74
N PHE A 33 -23.96 27.48 -16.21
CA PHE A 33 -24.02 27.87 -17.62
C PHE A 33 -23.14 26.97 -18.48
N ILE A 34 -21.89 26.74 -18.07
CA ILE A 34 -20.94 25.86 -18.75
C ILE A 34 -21.49 24.43 -18.86
N TYR A 35 -22.05 23.89 -17.77
CA TYR A 35 -22.62 22.55 -17.77
C TYR A 35 -23.82 22.43 -18.71
N ARG A 36 -24.70 23.42 -18.73
CA ARG A 36 -25.86 23.42 -19.61
C ARG A 36 -25.44 23.47 -21.08
N ASP A 37 -24.52 24.35 -21.44
CA ASP A 37 -24.00 24.47 -22.81
C ASP A 37 -23.22 23.21 -23.24
N PHE A 38 -22.50 22.58 -22.30
CA PHE A 38 -21.87 21.29 -22.51
C PHE A 38 -22.88 20.21 -22.87
N LEU A 39 -23.94 20.04 -22.08
CA LEU A 39 -24.98 19.05 -22.36
C LEU A 39 -25.66 19.30 -23.71
N GLU A 40 -25.96 20.54 -24.05
CA GLU A 40 -26.58 20.89 -25.34
C GLU A 40 -25.67 20.57 -26.54
N ARG A 41 -24.37 20.84 -26.44
CA ARG A 41 -23.42 20.51 -27.52
C ARG A 41 -23.16 19.01 -27.62
N VAL A 42 -23.10 18.28 -26.50
CA VAL A 42 -23.02 16.81 -26.50
C VAL A 42 -24.24 16.20 -27.18
N LYS A 43 -25.46 16.70 -26.91
CA LYS A 43 -26.68 16.28 -27.61
C LYS A 43 -26.60 16.49 -29.12
N GLY A 44 -26.03 17.62 -29.56
CA GLY A 44 -25.83 17.91 -30.98
C GLY A 44 -24.85 16.96 -31.67
N ILE A 45 -23.72 16.65 -31.03
CA ILE A 45 -22.68 15.74 -31.54
C ILE A 45 -23.17 14.29 -31.56
N LEU A 46 -23.88 13.87 -30.52
CA LEU A 46 -24.32 12.49 -30.34
C LEU A 46 -25.70 12.21 -30.91
N LYS A 47 -26.34 13.08 -31.70
CA LYS A 47 -27.78 13.01 -32.05
C LYS A 47 -28.34 11.59 -32.26
N GLU A 48 -27.65 10.73 -33.01
CA GLU A 48 -28.02 9.33 -33.26
C GLU A 48 -27.72 8.39 -32.06
N LYS A 49 -26.57 8.56 -31.41
CA LYS A 49 -26.16 7.85 -30.19
C LYS A 49 -26.90 8.31 -28.92
N TYR A 50 -27.45 9.53 -28.93
CA TYR A 50 -28.18 10.15 -27.83
C TYR A 50 -29.60 9.60 -27.75
N GLU A 51 -30.24 9.36 -28.89
CA GLU A 51 -31.51 8.62 -28.93
C GLU A 51 -31.34 7.18 -28.45
N ILE A 52 -30.26 6.49 -28.84
CA ILE A 52 -29.89 5.16 -28.32
C ILE A 52 -29.62 5.21 -26.81
N PHE A 53 -28.93 6.24 -26.33
CA PHE A 53 -28.70 6.48 -24.90
C PHE A 53 -30.02 6.71 -24.15
N LEU A 54 -30.94 7.52 -24.70
CA LEU A 54 -32.26 7.78 -24.10
C LEU A 54 -33.14 6.53 -24.12
N GLN A 55 -33.07 5.72 -25.17
CA GLN A 55 -33.78 4.45 -25.27
C GLN A 55 -33.26 3.46 -24.21
N LYS A 56 -31.94 3.22 -24.15
CA LYS A 56 -31.32 2.39 -23.11
C LYS A 56 -31.61 2.91 -21.70
N ARG A 57 -31.64 4.22 -21.52
CA ARG A 57 -32.00 4.86 -20.24
C ARG A 57 -33.45 4.59 -19.84
N ARG A 58 -34.39 4.52 -20.80
CA ARG A 58 -35.79 4.15 -20.53
C ARG A 58 -35.93 2.66 -20.21
N GLU A 59 -35.14 1.81 -20.86
CA GLU A 59 -35.13 0.35 -20.67
C GLU A 59 -34.55 -0.07 -19.31
N LEU A 60 -33.56 0.67 -18.79
CA LEU A 60 -32.83 0.34 -17.57
C LEU A 60 -33.54 0.71 -16.25
N GLY A 61 -34.69 1.41 -16.30
CA GLY A 61 -35.40 1.85 -15.09
C GLY A 61 -34.60 2.81 -14.21
N GLU A 62 -35.23 3.42 -13.19
CA GLU A 62 -34.61 4.49 -12.38
C GLU A 62 -33.37 4.04 -11.57
N HIS A 63 -33.19 2.75 -11.34
CA HIS A 63 -32.13 2.22 -10.47
C HIS A 63 -30.77 1.97 -11.17
N ASP A 64 -30.75 1.77 -12.49
CA ASP A 64 -29.51 1.50 -13.25
C ASP A 64 -28.91 2.75 -13.94
N LEU A 65 -29.43 3.93 -13.61
CA LEU A 65 -29.04 5.22 -14.19
C LEU A 65 -27.57 5.62 -13.93
N LYS A 66 -26.90 5.04 -12.92
CA LYS A 66 -25.51 5.40 -12.53
C LYS A 66 -24.45 4.88 -13.51
N VAL A 67 -24.79 3.99 -14.44
CA VAL A 67 -23.82 3.28 -15.30
C VAL A 67 -23.63 3.95 -16.67
N LEU A 68 -24.61 4.72 -17.16
CA LEU A 68 -24.55 5.33 -18.49
C LEU A 68 -23.94 6.74 -18.44
N ASN A 69 -22.62 6.83 -18.51
CA ASN A 69 -21.92 8.10 -18.74
C ASN A 69 -21.96 8.45 -20.24
N ILE A 70 -22.62 9.56 -20.59
CA ILE A 70 -22.71 10.03 -21.98
C ILE A 70 -21.34 10.32 -22.60
N LEU A 71 -20.33 10.63 -21.78
CA LEU A 71 -18.95 10.85 -22.23
C LEU A 71 -18.29 9.57 -22.73
N GLY A 72 -18.75 8.40 -22.28
CA GLY A 72 -18.27 7.12 -22.80
C GLY A 72 -18.62 6.86 -24.27
N PHE A 73 -19.49 7.67 -24.87
CA PHE A 73 -19.93 7.53 -26.27
C PHE A 73 -19.14 8.41 -27.27
N ILE A 74 -18.31 9.33 -26.76
CA ILE A 74 -17.40 10.18 -27.55
C ILE A 74 -15.95 9.92 -27.14
N THR A 75 -15.04 10.00 -28.10
CA THR A 75 -13.60 9.80 -27.88
C THR A 75 -13.01 10.90 -26.99
N PHE A 76 -11.89 10.60 -26.34
CA PHE A 76 -11.19 11.58 -25.50
C PHE A 76 -10.81 12.86 -26.30
N GLN A 77 -10.41 12.71 -27.56
CA GLN A 77 -10.11 13.87 -28.42
C GLN A 77 -11.33 14.74 -28.70
N GLU A 78 -12.52 14.14 -28.90
CA GLU A 78 -13.77 14.87 -29.06
C GLU A 78 -14.19 15.57 -27.76
N GLN A 79 -13.96 14.96 -26.60
CA GLN A 79 -14.19 15.57 -25.29
C GLN A 79 -13.30 16.81 -25.08
N VAL A 80 -12.02 16.71 -25.42
CA VAL A 80 -11.06 17.82 -25.32
C VAL A 80 -11.45 18.97 -26.26
N LYS A 81 -11.78 18.66 -27.52
CA LYS A 81 -12.19 19.68 -28.51
C LYS A 81 -13.46 20.41 -28.06
N LEU A 82 -14.46 19.67 -27.61
CA LEU A 82 -15.73 20.22 -27.12
C LEU A 82 -15.51 21.18 -25.94
N PHE A 83 -14.64 20.78 -25.02
CA PHE A 83 -14.31 21.61 -23.88
C PHE A 83 -13.59 22.89 -24.30
N ILE A 84 -12.59 22.82 -25.18
CA ILE A 84 -11.87 24.00 -25.69
C ILE A 84 -12.84 25.00 -26.32
N GLU A 85 -13.84 24.52 -27.06
CA GLU A 85 -14.85 25.37 -27.67
C GLU A 85 -15.79 26.04 -26.66
N ILE A 86 -16.18 25.34 -25.59
CA ILE A 86 -17.02 25.90 -24.53
C ILE A 86 -16.21 26.88 -23.68
N ALA A 87 -14.96 26.56 -23.37
CA ALA A 87 -14.06 27.41 -22.58
C ALA A 87 -13.94 28.82 -23.19
N LYS A 88 -13.83 28.90 -24.52
CA LYS A 88 -13.76 30.16 -25.26
C LYS A 88 -15.00 31.05 -25.08
N ASP A 89 -16.21 30.47 -25.00
CA ASP A 89 -17.46 31.23 -24.82
C ASP A 89 -17.51 31.98 -23.47
N TYR A 90 -16.71 31.56 -22.50
CA TYR A 90 -16.68 32.11 -21.14
C TYR A 90 -15.33 32.75 -20.79
N ALA A 91 -14.50 33.10 -21.79
CA ALA A 91 -13.18 33.69 -21.63
C ALA A 91 -12.21 32.89 -20.75
N LEU A 92 -12.30 31.56 -20.82
CA LEU A 92 -11.41 30.64 -20.11
C LEU A 92 -10.18 30.34 -20.98
N GLU A 93 -9.00 30.32 -20.37
CA GLU A 93 -7.75 30.02 -21.07
C GLU A 93 -7.41 28.52 -21.03
N PRO A 94 -6.86 27.94 -22.12
CA PRO A 94 -6.58 26.50 -22.20
C PRO A 94 -5.43 26.03 -21.30
N GLU A 95 -4.56 26.94 -20.88
CA GLU A 95 -3.30 26.64 -20.16
C GLU A 95 -3.54 26.30 -18.67
N ASP A 96 -4.78 26.43 -18.20
CA ASP A 96 -5.20 26.22 -16.81
C ASP A 96 -5.73 24.79 -16.52
N GLY A 97 -5.62 23.86 -17.48
CA GLY A 97 -5.56 22.41 -17.22
C GLY A 97 -6.60 21.52 -17.92
N TYR A 98 -6.12 20.40 -18.46
CA TYR A 98 -6.93 19.26 -18.92
C TYR A 98 -6.32 17.93 -18.44
N ASN A 99 -7.15 17.03 -17.91
CA ASN A 99 -6.90 15.58 -17.90
C ASN A 99 -8.24 14.82 -17.77
N VAL A 100 -8.49 13.85 -18.66
CA VAL A 100 -9.59 12.87 -18.52
C VAL A 100 -8.99 11.48 -18.73
N ASN A 101 -9.12 10.60 -17.75
CA ASN A 101 -8.63 9.21 -17.81
C ASN A 101 -9.74 8.24 -17.39
N PHE A 102 -9.80 7.08 -18.06
CA PHE A 102 -10.66 5.95 -17.68
C PHE A 102 -9.86 4.64 -17.67
N THR A 103 -10.12 3.79 -16.67
CA THR A 103 -9.59 2.41 -16.61
C THR A 103 -10.70 1.44 -16.19
N ILE A 104 -10.97 0.43 -17.02
CA ILE A 104 -11.92 -0.67 -16.73
C ILE A 104 -11.13 -1.80 -16.07
N LYS A 105 -11.61 -2.34 -14.93
CA LYS A 105 -10.89 -3.39 -14.18
C LYS A 105 -11.24 -4.82 -14.58
N SER A 106 -12.52 -5.19 -14.76
CA SER A 106 -12.96 -6.48 -15.32
C SER A 106 -14.50 -6.53 -15.46
N ILE A 107 -15.01 -7.56 -16.15
CA ILE A 107 -16.44 -7.85 -16.33
C ILE A 107 -16.72 -9.22 -15.71
N GLU A 108 -17.61 -9.30 -14.71
CA GLU A 108 -18.13 -10.57 -14.18
C GLU A 108 -19.65 -10.54 -14.05
N THR A 109 -20.28 -11.63 -14.53
CA THR A 109 -21.67 -12.08 -14.35
C THR A 109 -22.62 -11.05 -13.72
N ASP A 110 -23.08 -10.14 -14.57
CA ASP A 110 -24.21 -9.23 -14.34
C ASP A 110 -24.05 -8.17 -13.23
N ARG A 111 -22.82 -7.88 -12.78
CA ARG A 111 -22.52 -6.69 -11.94
C ARG A 111 -21.24 -5.99 -12.38
N ILE A 112 -21.38 -4.71 -12.72
CA ILE A 112 -20.26 -3.77 -12.72
C ILE A 112 -20.05 -3.32 -11.28
N ILE A 113 -18.96 -3.78 -10.66
CA ILE A 113 -18.47 -3.17 -9.41
C ILE A 113 -17.69 -1.91 -9.82
N ALA A 114 -18.35 -0.76 -9.71
CA ALA A 114 -17.74 0.55 -9.84
C ALA A 114 -17.89 1.27 -8.50
N ASP A 115 -16.78 1.65 -7.87
CA ASP A 115 -16.81 2.55 -6.73
C ASP A 115 -16.76 4.01 -7.20
N GLU A 116 -17.78 4.74 -6.75
CA GLU A 116 -17.99 6.19 -6.61
C GLU A 116 -17.09 7.17 -7.39
N GLY A 117 -17.69 7.77 -8.43
CA GLY A 117 -17.70 9.21 -8.63
C GLY A 117 -16.56 9.84 -9.44
N ILE A 118 -16.82 10.12 -10.71
CA ILE A 118 -16.02 11.09 -11.49
C ILE A 118 -16.26 12.49 -10.92
N ILE A 119 -15.20 13.15 -10.46
CA ILE A 119 -15.20 14.61 -10.32
C ILE A 119 -14.49 15.16 -11.54
N THR A 120 -15.24 15.82 -12.43
CA THR A 120 -14.64 16.60 -13.52
C THR A 120 -14.23 17.96 -12.94
N TYR A 121 -12.93 18.23 -12.90
CA TYR A 121 -12.40 19.53 -12.50
C TYR A 121 -12.22 20.40 -13.74
N ILE A 122 -12.78 21.60 -13.70
CA ILE A 122 -12.37 22.73 -14.55
C ILE A 122 -11.71 23.73 -13.61
N PRO A 123 -10.38 23.78 -13.53
CA PRO A 123 -9.72 24.85 -12.81
C PRO A 123 -9.98 26.15 -13.58
N ILE A 124 -10.48 27.17 -12.89
CA ILE A 124 -10.51 28.54 -13.41
C ILE A 124 -9.69 29.34 -12.41
N TYR A 125 -8.49 29.76 -12.81
CA TYR A 125 -7.67 30.64 -11.99
C TYR A 125 -8.05 32.09 -12.31
N THR A 126 -8.32 32.89 -11.27
CA THR A 126 -8.30 34.36 -11.40
C THR A 126 -7.13 34.91 -10.59
N LYS A 127 -6.59 36.04 -11.05
CA LYS A 127 -5.28 36.61 -10.65
C LYS A 127 -5.13 36.90 -9.15
N ASP A 128 -6.22 36.90 -8.39
CA ASP A 128 -6.27 37.38 -7.00
C ASP A 128 -6.33 36.28 -5.93
N LYS A 129 -6.01 35.02 -6.25
CA LYS A 129 -5.85 33.90 -5.29
C LYS A 129 -7.04 33.68 -4.31
N LYS A 130 -8.21 34.26 -4.59
CA LYS A 130 -9.47 33.96 -3.88
C LYS A 130 -10.17 32.86 -4.65
N ASN A 131 -10.00 31.64 -4.14
CA ASN A 131 -10.44 30.40 -4.75
C ASN A 131 -11.96 30.38 -4.99
N TYR A 132 -12.39 30.29 -6.25
CA TYR A 132 -13.74 29.86 -6.59
C TYR A 132 -13.67 28.54 -7.36
N LEU A 133 -14.06 27.46 -6.69
CA LEU A 133 -14.19 26.14 -7.27
C LEU A 133 -15.57 26.01 -7.91
N VAL A 134 -15.59 25.88 -9.22
CA VAL A 134 -16.82 25.79 -10.01
C VAL A 134 -17.04 24.31 -10.33
N SER A 135 -17.64 23.60 -9.36
CA SER A 135 -18.00 22.18 -9.47
C SER A 135 -19.14 22.00 -10.47
N ILE A 136 -18.92 21.13 -11.47
CA ILE A 136 -19.98 20.59 -12.30
C ILE A 136 -20.28 19.18 -11.80
N SER A 137 -21.15 19.09 -10.80
CA SER A 137 -21.71 17.84 -10.30
C SER A 137 -23.21 17.83 -10.57
N LYS A 138 -23.74 16.76 -11.14
CA LYS A 138 -25.15 16.46 -11.00
C LYS A 138 -25.38 16.03 -9.55
N PHE A 139 -25.82 16.98 -8.74
CA PHE A 139 -26.31 16.78 -7.39
C PHE A 139 -27.62 15.99 -7.45
N GLU A 140 -27.63 14.78 -6.92
CA GLU A 140 -28.68 14.39 -5.97
C GLU A 140 -28.01 14.29 -4.61
N ALA A 141 -28.07 15.41 -3.88
CA ALA A 141 -27.76 15.42 -2.47
C ALA A 141 -28.84 14.63 -1.73
N ILE A 142 -28.46 13.48 -1.21
CA ILE A 142 -28.88 13.19 0.16
C ILE A 142 -28.04 14.14 1.02
N LYS A 143 -28.68 15.23 1.47
CA LYS A 143 -28.27 15.96 2.67
C LYS A 143 -28.16 14.94 3.80
N ARG A 144 -26.96 14.44 4.06
CA ARG A 144 -26.56 13.94 5.38
C ARG A 144 -25.30 14.68 5.76
N ASP A 145 -25.53 15.71 6.55
CA ASP A 145 -24.60 16.41 7.43
C ASP A 145 -23.11 16.17 7.19
N TYR A 146 -22.50 17.11 6.47
CA TYR A 146 -21.05 17.30 6.41
C TYR A 146 -20.41 17.65 7.78
N SER A 147 -21.20 17.77 8.85
CA SER A 147 -20.71 17.81 10.23
C SER A 147 -20.42 16.41 10.83
N ALA A 148 -20.73 15.32 10.13
CA ALA A 148 -20.45 13.96 10.59
C ALA A 148 -19.12 13.39 10.04
N ILE A 149 -18.52 14.00 9.00
CA ILE A 149 -17.20 13.59 8.50
C ILE A 149 -16.06 14.13 9.39
N SER A 150 -16.37 15.06 10.30
CA SER A 150 -15.44 15.52 11.33
C SER A 150 -15.44 14.68 12.61
N GLN A 151 -15.94 13.43 12.60
CA GLN A 151 -15.86 12.58 13.80
C GLN A 151 -14.97 11.34 13.71
N GLU A 152 -14.50 10.88 12.54
CA GLU A 152 -13.48 9.79 12.49
C GLU A 152 -12.47 9.90 11.32
N SER A 153 -12.14 11.12 10.88
CA SER A 153 -10.87 11.34 10.17
C SER A 153 -9.76 11.34 11.23
N GLN A 154 -9.01 10.23 11.33
CA GLN A 154 -7.77 10.26 12.09
C GLN A 154 -6.81 11.19 11.36
N VAL A 155 -6.47 12.32 11.97
CA VAL A 155 -5.41 13.18 11.47
C VAL A 155 -4.10 12.40 11.65
N ILE A 156 -3.64 11.74 10.59
CA ILE A 156 -2.38 11.00 10.60
C ILE A 156 -1.26 12.02 10.53
N THR A 157 -0.69 12.34 11.68
CA THR A 157 0.52 13.17 11.79
C THR A 157 1.79 12.36 11.89
N ASP A 158 1.67 11.07 12.23
CA ASP A 158 2.81 10.19 12.49
C ASP A 158 2.61 8.80 11.88
N PHE A 159 3.70 8.21 11.39
CA PHE A 159 3.74 6.85 10.87
C PHE A 159 3.37 5.83 11.95
N LYS A 160 3.68 6.13 13.23
CA LYS A 160 3.30 5.28 14.36
C LYS A 160 1.79 5.05 14.45
N ASP A 161 0.96 6.02 14.07
CA ASP A 161 -0.49 5.87 14.09
C ASP A 161 -1.00 4.96 12.97
N ILE A 162 -0.34 5.00 11.80
CA ILE A 162 -0.57 4.04 10.71
C ILE A 162 -0.24 2.61 11.19
N VAL A 163 0.90 2.44 11.88
CA VAL A 163 1.31 1.14 12.43
C VAL A 163 0.28 0.62 13.43
N LYS A 164 -0.20 1.46 14.37
CA LYS A 164 -1.26 1.09 15.32
C LYS A 164 -2.53 0.62 14.61
N ALA A 165 -2.99 1.36 13.61
CA ALA A 165 -4.19 1.00 12.87
C ALA A 165 -4.02 -0.29 12.06
N ALA A 166 -2.86 -0.49 11.46
CA ALA A 166 -2.51 -1.72 10.75
C ALA A 166 -2.50 -2.93 11.70
N LEU A 167 -1.92 -2.78 12.90
CA LEU A 167 -1.92 -3.80 13.93
C LEU A 167 -3.35 -4.18 14.37
N ALA A 168 -4.19 -3.19 14.66
CA ALA A 168 -5.58 -3.36 15.06
C ALA A 168 -6.41 -4.12 14.00
N LYS A 169 -6.13 -3.90 12.72
CA LYS A 169 -6.76 -4.61 11.59
C LYS A 169 -6.12 -5.96 11.26
N ASN A 170 -5.19 -6.45 12.10
CA ASN A 170 -4.45 -7.69 11.85
C ASN A 170 -3.69 -7.72 10.51
N ALA A 171 -3.20 -6.57 10.04
CA ALA A 171 -2.40 -6.49 8.81
C ALA A 171 -1.02 -7.12 8.98
N SER A 172 -0.50 -7.74 7.90
CA SER A 172 0.87 -8.26 7.78
C SER A 172 1.84 -7.21 7.24
N ASP A 173 1.37 -6.39 6.31
CA ASP A 173 2.15 -5.35 5.65
C ASP A 173 1.31 -4.08 5.54
N LEU A 174 1.96 -2.92 5.62
CA LEU A 174 1.41 -1.62 5.26
C LEU A 174 2.16 -1.07 4.06
N HIS A 175 1.47 -0.32 3.21
CA HIS A 175 2.05 0.30 2.03
C HIS A 175 1.57 1.75 1.96
N ILE A 176 2.50 2.66 1.76
CA ILE A 176 2.26 4.10 1.57
C ILE A 176 2.72 4.40 0.15
N LYS A 177 1.76 4.67 -0.75
CA LYS A 177 2.03 4.79 -2.18
C LYS A 177 1.62 6.16 -2.70
N PRO A 178 2.55 6.93 -3.29
CA PRO A 178 2.20 8.14 -4.01
C PRO A 178 1.45 7.78 -5.30
N LYS A 179 0.39 8.53 -5.57
CA LYS A 179 -0.30 8.50 -6.86
C LYS A 179 -0.96 9.86 -7.09
N ASP A 180 -0.66 10.44 -8.24
CA ASP A 180 -1.13 11.77 -8.66
C ASP A 180 -0.76 12.83 -7.60
N ASN A 181 -1.73 13.50 -6.96
CA ASN A 181 -1.48 14.50 -5.91
C ASN A 181 -1.72 13.99 -4.48
N PHE A 182 -1.69 12.68 -4.28
CA PHE A 182 -2.00 12.05 -3.00
C PHE A 182 -1.02 10.93 -2.66
N TYR A 183 -0.99 10.60 -1.37
CA TYR A 183 -0.39 9.41 -0.82
C TYR A 183 -1.50 8.54 -0.23
N TYR A 184 -1.57 7.31 -0.69
CA TYR A 184 -2.57 6.34 -0.28
C TYR A 184 -1.95 5.29 0.64
N VAL A 185 -2.67 4.94 1.70
CA VAL A 185 -2.28 3.87 2.63
C VAL A 185 -3.07 2.61 2.28
N PHE A 186 -2.37 1.49 2.20
CA PHE A 186 -2.95 0.17 2.03
C PHE A 186 -2.44 -0.77 3.10
N PHE A 187 -3.27 -1.69 3.53
CA PHE A 187 -2.89 -2.81 4.39
C PHE A 187 -3.05 -4.13 3.65
N ARG A 188 -2.12 -5.05 3.89
CA ARG A 188 -2.30 -6.45 3.54
C ARG A 188 -2.96 -7.17 4.71
N ILE A 189 -4.23 -7.55 4.57
CA ILE A 189 -5.02 -8.22 5.61
C ILE A 189 -5.46 -9.56 5.05
N ASN A 190 -5.05 -10.68 5.66
CA ASN A 190 -5.42 -12.03 5.20
C ASN A 190 -5.17 -12.28 3.70
N LYS A 191 -4.06 -11.75 3.17
CA LYS A 191 -3.65 -11.73 1.74
C LYS A 191 -4.33 -10.67 0.87
N ASP A 192 -5.45 -10.09 1.31
CA ASP A 192 -6.13 -9.01 0.59
C ASP A 192 -5.36 -7.70 0.70
N PHE A 193 -5.28 -6.96 -0.41
CA PHE A 193 -4.62 -5.66 -0.47
C PHE A 193 -5.67 -4.54 -0.41
N VAL A 194 -5.91 -4.04 0.79
CA VAL A 194 -7.06 -3.17 1.10
C VAL A 194 -6.60 -1.73 1.27
N MET A 195 -7.18 -0.80 0.52
CA MET A 195 -6.93 0.64 0.66
C MET A 195 -7.63 1.18 1.91
N MET A 196 -6.99 2.08 2.65
CA MET A 196 -7.52 2.74 3.84
C MET A 196 -7.94 4.19 3.49
N PRO A 197 -9.22 4.46 3.14
CA PRO A 197 -9.62 5.75 2.58
C PRO A 197 -9.42 6.90 3.56
N ASN A 198 -9.74 6.66 4.83
CA ASN A 198 -9.60 7.62 5.93
C ASN A 198 -8.13 7.94 6.29
N MET A 199 -7.17 7.33 5.58
CA MET A 199 -5.73 7.52 5.79
C MET A 199 -5.06 8.16 4.56
N THR A 200 -5.84 8.67 3.62
CA THR A 200 -5.33 9.35 2.43
C THR A 200 -4.74 10.71 2.81
N MET A 201 -3.56 11.00 2.27
CA MET A 201 -2.84 12.24 2.52
C MET A 201 -2.66 13.03 1.23
N SER A 202 -2.66 14.36 1.31
CA SER A 202 -2.19 15.18 0.19
C SER A 202 -0.71 14.92 -0.11
N LYS A 203 -0.24 15.26 -1.32
CA LYS A 203 1.15 15.07 -1.73
C LYS A 203 2.14 15.66 -0.72
N SER A 204 1.91 16.90 -0.26
CA SER A 204 2.80 17.58 0.68
C SER A 204 2.86 16.86 2.04
N GLN A 205 1.72 16.42 2.57
CA GLN A 205 1.64 15.64 3.81
C GLN A 205 2.36 14.30 3.68
N GLY A 206 2.15 13.57 2.58
CA GLY A 206 2.79 12.29 2.33
C GLY A 206 4.31 12.40 2.21
N VAL A 207 4.81 13.39 1.46
CA VAL A 207 6.25 13.67 1.35
C VAL A 207 6.84 14.01 2.72
N GLN A 208 6.14 14.82 3.54
CA GLN A 208 6.60 15.16 4.89
C GLN A 208 6.63 13.92 5.80
N LEU A 209 5.61 13.06 5.72
CA LEU A 209 5.54 11.81 6.47
C LEU A 209 6.72 10.88 6.11
N VAL A 210 6.97 10.66 4.81
CA VAL A 210 8.05 9.78 4.36
C VAL A 210 9.42 10.31 4.78
N ARG A 211 9.65 11.63 4.70
CA ARG A 211 10.89 12.26 5.19
C ARG A 211 11.07 12.09 6.71
N SER A 212 10.02 12.37 7.50
CA SER A 212 10.03 12.16 8.95
C SER A 212 10.34 10.70 9.28
N LEU A 213 9.68 9.77 8.58
CA LEU A 213 9.88 8.34 8.75
C LEU A 213 11.33 7.93 8.47
N LYS A 214 11.95 8.43 7.38
CA LYS A 214 13.36 8.16 7.10
C LYS A 214 14.28 8.66 8.21
N THR A 215 14.06 9.88 8.71
CA THR A 215 14.84 10.43 9.83
C THR A 215 14.67 9.63 11.11
N GLN A 216 13.48 9.08 11.38
CA GLN A 216 13.28 8.19 12.52
C GLN A 216 13.98 6.85 12.32
N ALA A 217 13.85 6.25 11.13
CA ALA A 217 14.44 4.96 10.81
C ALA A 217 15.97 4.95 10.87
N SER A 218 16.64 6.09 10.61
CA SER A 218 18.11 6.20 10.73
C SER A 218 18.64 6.01 12.15
N ARG A 219 17.80 6.15 13.18
CA ARG A 219 18.18 5.89 14.59
C ARG A 219 18.29 4.39 14.88
N TYR A 220 17.55 3.57 14.15
CA TYR A 220 17.44 2.12 14.34
C TYR A 220 18.22 1.35 13.26
N THR A 221 18.37 1.96 12.08
CA THR A 221 19.04 1.36 10.93
C THR A 221 20.43 1.94 10.81
N LYS A 222 21.43 1.11 11.08
CA LYS A 222 22.83 1.36 10.73
C LYS A 222 23.09 0.66 9.40
N GLY A 223 24.04 1.14 8.60
CA GLY A 223 24.25 0.54 7.29
C GLY A 223 24.07 1.52 6.14
N SER A 224 23.88 0.95 4.94
CA SER A 224 23.66 1.65 3.66
C SER A 224 22.47 2.61 3.64
N PHE A 225 21.65 2.60 4.69
CA PHE A 225 20.54 3.52 4.86
C PHE A 225 21.02 4.95 5.11
N ASN A 226 20.64 5.86 4.20
CA ASN A 226 20.90 7.28 4.29
C ASN A 226 19.58 8.06 4.12
N PRO A 227 19.06 8.71 5.17
CA PRO A 227 17.78 9.41 5.12
C PRO A 227 17.76 10.59 4.14
N SER A 228 18.92 11.10 3.73
CA SER A 228 19.05 12.21 2.77
C SER A 228 19.00 11.78 1.31
N ILE A 229 19.12 10.48 1.02
CA ILE A 229 19.05 9.93 -0.35
C ILE A 229 17.61 9.48 -0.61
N SER A 230 17.01 9.94 -1.71
CA SER A 230 15.68 9.48 -2.18
C SER A 230 15.72 8.80 -3.55
N SER A 231 16.86 8.82 -4.23
CA SER A 231 17.03 8.30 -5.60
C SER A 231 17.30 6.80 -5.68
N GLN A 232 17.37 6.10 -4.54
CA GLN A 232 17.75 4.70 -4.45
C GLN A 232 16.79 3.93 -3.53
N VAL A 233 16.61 2.65 -3.84
CA VAL A 233 15.89 1.72 -2.95
C VAL A 233 16.70 1.54 -1.68
N GLN A 234 16.04 1.63 -0.53
CA GLN A 234 16.68 1.51 0.78
C GLN A 234 15.84 0.67 1.73
N ASP A 235 16.48 -0.30 2.37
CA ASP A 235 15.94 -1.05 3.49
C ASP A 235 16.20 -0.32 4.80
N ALA A 236 15.22 -0.34 5.70
CA ALA A 236 15.36 0.15 7.06
C ALA A 236 14.60 -0.73 8.05
N ARG A 237 14.93 -0.58 9.32
CA ARG A 237 14.25 -1.23 10.45
C ARG A 237 13.80 -0.15 11.43
N MET A 238 12.67 -0.39 12.09
CA MET A 238 12.20 0.41 13.22
C MET A 238 11.63 -0.52 14.28
N SER A 239 11.79 -0.16 15.55
CA SER A 239 11.21 -0.88 16.69
C SER A 239 10.23 0.02 17.43
N TYR A 240 9.00 -0.47 17.61
CA TYR A 240 7.97 0.14 18.45
C TYR A 240 7.72 -0.75 19.66
N GLU A 241 8.49 -0.55 20.74
CA GLU A 241 8.42 -1.38 21.94
C GLU A 241 7.03 -1.33 22.61
N ASP A 242 6.42 -0.14 22.68
CA ASP A 242 5.08 0.05 23.26
C ASP A 242 3.98 -0.64 22.45
N LEU A 243 4.24 -0.95 21.17
CA LEU A 243 3.35 -1.72 20.30
C LEU A 243 3.78 -3.18 20.16
N SER A 244 4.85 -3.59 20.86
CA SER A 244 5.45 -4.93 20.77
C SER A 244 5.63 -5.38 19.31
N THR A 245 6.13 -4.50 18.45
CA THR A 245 6.22 -4.74 17.01
C THR A 245 7.47 -4.07 16.43
N ASP A 246 8.22 -4.82 15.64
CA ASP A 246 9.23 -4.26 14.74
C ASP A 246 8.64 -4.07 13.34
N VAL A 247 9.18 -3.10 12.61
CA VAL A 247 8.76 -2.80 11.24
C VAL A 247 9.99 -2.84 10.34
N ARG A 248 9.99 -3.76 9.38
CA ARG A 248 10.96 -3.74 8.27
C ARG A 248 10.41 -2.86 7.16
N LEU A 249 11.11 -1.77 6.88
CA LEU A 249 10.72 -0.76 5.91
C LEU A 249 11.54 -0.91 4.63
N VAL A 250 10.89 -0.70 3.49
CA VAL A 250 11.54 -0.52 2.20
C VAL A 250 11.05 0.81 1.64
N PHE A 251 11.99 1.72 1.38
CA PHE A 251 11.76 2.97 0.66
C PHE A 251 12.18 2.77 -0.78
N ALA A 252 11.34 3.14 -1.74
CA ALA A 252 11.68 3.04 -3.15
C ALA A 252 11.29 4.30 -3.91
N PRO A 253 12.19 4.87 -4.74
CA PRO A 253 11.90 6.01 -5.57
C PRO A 253 10.79 5.70 -6.57
N MET A 254 9.94 6.68 -6.80
CA MET A 254 9.01 6.67 -7.94
C MET A 254 9.67 7.25 -9.19
N PRO A 255 9.12 7.00 -10.39
CA PRO A 255 9.70 7.49 -11.64
C PRO A 255 9.89 9.02 -11.73
N ASN A 256 9.14 9.80 -10.95
CA ASN A 256 9.28 11.25 -10.89
C ASN A 256 10.39 11.72 -9.92
N LEU A 257 11.07 10.80 -9.22
CA LEU A 257 12.19 10.98 -8.29
C LEU A 257 11.95 11.88 -7.06
N GLU A 258 10.88 12.67 -7.05
CA GLU A 258 10.44 13.47 -5.91
C GLU A 258 9.63 12.68 -4.90
N ASP A 259 8.92 11.65 -5.37
CA ASP A 259 8.08 10.81 -4.54
C ASP A 259 8.77 9.46 -4.25
N GLU A 260 8.50 8.93 -3.07
CA GLU A 260 8.92 7.58 -2.68
C GLU A 260 7.72 6.78 -2.19
N MET A 261 7.64 5.52 -2.58
CA MET A 261 6.76 4.56 -1.93
C MET A 261 7.45 3.97 -0.70
N VAL A 262 6.66 3.65 0.32
CA VAL A 262 7.11 2.94 1.51
C VAL A 262 6.33 1.65 1.66
N VAL A 263 7.02 0.56 1.91
CA VAL A 263 6.42 -0.72 2.31
C VAL A 263 6.94 -1.04 3.70
N GLY A 264 6.05 -1.32 4.64
CA GLY A 264 6.38 -1.73 6.00
C GLY A 264 5.83 -3.11 6.31
N ARG A 265 6.70 -4.09 6.55
CA ARG A 265 6.28 -5.39 7.08
C ARG A 265 6.23 -5.34 8.59
N LEU A 266 5.09 -5.72 9.18
CA LEU A 266 4.86 -5.73 10.61
C LEU A 266 5.32 -7.06 11.22
N LEU A 267 6.40 -7.01 11.98
CA LEU A 267 6.98 -8.14 12.71
C LEU A 267 6.53 -8.07 14.16
N ARG A 268 5.37 -8.67 14.44
CA ARG A 268 4.77 -8.64 15.76
C ARG A 268 5.61 -9.50 16.71
N LYS A 269 6.08 -8.92 17.81
CA LYS A 269 6.72 -9.65 18.91
C LYS A 269 5.63 -10.35 19.71
N ARG A 270 4.98 -11.34 19.10
CA ARG A 270 4.05 -12.22 19.79
C ARG A 270 4.88 -13.30 20.47
N GLY A 271 4.72 -13.40 21.79
CA GLY A 271 5.17 -14.58 22.52
C GLY A 271 4.41 -15.80 22.01
N ILE A 272 5.12 -16.79 21.47
CA ILE A 272 4.52 -18.07 21.10
C ILE A 272 4.50 -18.97 22.34
N GLN A 273 3.32 -19.51 22.65
CA GLN A 273 3.14 -20.64 23.57
C GLN A 273 2.65 -21.82 22.74
N GLY A 274 3.54 -22.79 22.52
CA GLY A 274 3.42 -23.85 21.51
C GLY A 274 2.09 -24.60 21.54
N ASN A 275 1.31 -24.41 20.48
CA ASN A 275 0.09 -25.17 20.25
C ASN A 275 -0.10 -25.41 18.75
N LEU A 276 0.46 -26.52 18.25
CA LEU A 276 0.36 -26.92 16.85
C LEU A 276 -1.10 -27.18 16.42
N SER A 277 -1.97 -27.66 17.32
CA SER A 277 -3.39 -27.88 17.02
C SER A 277 -4.09 -26.57 16.61
N ARG A 278 -3.74 -25.44 17.24
CA ARG A 278 -4.27 -24.12 16.86
C ARG A 278 -3.78 -23.63 15.50
N LEU A 279 -2.69 -24.18 14.99
CA LEU A 279 -2.21 -23.92 13.63
C LEU A 279 -2.90 -24.80 12.58
N GLY A 280 -3.76 -25.75 13.01
CA GLY A 280 -4.51 -26.63 12.12
C GLY A 280 -3.84 -27.98 11.84
N TYR A 281 -2.78 -28.35 12.56
CA TYR A 281 -2.19 -29.69 12.45
C TYR A 281 -3.13 -30.76 13.04
N LEU A 282 -3.19 -31.91 12.38
CA LEU A 282 -3.95 -33.07 12.86
C LEU A 282 -3.19 -33.76 14.00
N GLU A 283 -3.89 -34.47 14.87
CA GLU A 283 -3.29 -35.13 16.04
C GLU A 283 -2.14 -36.07 15.67
N ASN A 284 -2.30 -36.84 14.60
CA ASN A 284 -1.25 -37.74 14.10
C ASN A 284 -0.01 -36.97 13.62
N ASP A 285 -0.19 -35.84 12.93
CA ASP A 285 0.92 -35.01 12.46
C ASP A 285 1.64 -34.36 13.64
N ILE A 286 0.89 -33.91 14.65
CA ILE A 286 1.45 -33.36 15.88
C ILE A 286 2.31 -34.40 16.59
N ALA A 287 1.86 -35.65 16.68
CA ALA A 287 2.65 -36.72 17.29
C ALA A 287 3.96 -36.97 16.53
N ILE A 288 3.93 -36.95 15.20
CA ILE A 288 5.14 -37.07 14.36
C ILE A 288 6.10 -35.89 14.60
N LEU A 289 5.59 -34.66 14.63
CA LEU A 289 6.40 -33.47 14.89
C LEU A 289 6.99 -33.45 16.31
N GLN A 290 6.23 -33.92 17.29
CA GLN A 290 6.69 -34.08 18.68
C GLN A 290 7.75 -35.17 18.82
N ASP A 291 7.64 -36.27 18.08
CA ASP A 291 8.71 -37.26 18.04
C ASP A 291 9.97 -36.68 17.38
N ALA A 292 9.81 -35.95 16.27
CA ALA A 292 10.91 -35.33 15.53
C ALA A 292 11.72 -34.36 16.40
N ILE A 293 11.08 -33.48 17.18
CA ILE A 293 11.78 -32.53 18.05
C ILE A 293 12.49 -33.19 19.24
N ASN A 294 12.05 -34.39 19.63
CA ASN A 294 12.65 -35.17 20.70
C ASN A 294 13.82 -36.05 20.23
N ARG A 295 14.08 -36.14 18.93
CA ARG A 295 15.26 -36.84 18.39
C ARG A 295 16.56 -36.26 18.95
N LYS A 296 17.58 -37.12 19.02
CA LYS A 296 18.90 -36.77 19.57
C LYS A 296 19.73 -35.91 18.63
N GLY A 297 19.57 -36.11 17.32
CA GLY A 297 20.30 -35.40 16.29
C GLY A 297 19.72 -35.68 14.91
N GLY A 298 20.20 -34.96 13.91
CA GLY A 298 19.76 -35.08 12.52
C GLY A 298 19.31 -33.75 11.94
N LEU A 299 18.69 -33.81 10.77
CA LEU A 299 18.24 -32.63 10.03
C LEU A 299 16.71 -32.68 9.87
N PHE A 300 16.06 -31.60 10.28
CA PHE A 300 14.64 -31.36 10.11
C PHE A 300 14.43 -30.14 9.21
N VAL A 301 13.78 -30.35 8.06
CA VAL A 301 13.56 -29.30 7.06
C VAL A 301 12.08 -29.06 6.89
N ILE A 302 11.64 -27.80 7.04
CA ILE A 302 10.31 -27.38 6.59
C ILE A 302 10.42 -26.68 5.24
N SER A 303 9.74 -27.22 4.24
CA SER A 303 9.62 -26.60 2.93
C SER A 303 8.28 -25.89 2.73
N GLY A 304 8.27 -24.92 1.82
CA GLY A 304 7.05 -24.22 1.40
C GLY A 304 7.35 -22.84 0.84
N ILE A 305 6.39 -22.29 0.09
CA ILE A 305 6.51 -20.94 -0.48
C ILE A 305 6.56 -19.85 0.62
N THR A 306 6.82 -18.61 0.22
CA THR A 306 6.79 -17.46 1.14
C THR A 306 5.43 -17.33 1.80
N ASN A 307 5.41 -17.03 3.11
CA ASN A 307 4.20 -16.83 3.91
C ASN A 307 3.28 -18.06 4.04
N SER A 308 3.84 -19.27 3.93
CA SER A 308 3.14 -20.55 4.17
C SER A 308 3.09 -20.96 5.65
N GLY A 309 3.75 -20.20 6.55
CA GLY A 309 3.75 -20.47 7.99
C GLY A 309 4.95 -21.29 8.52
N LYS A 310 6.01 -21.47 7.73
CA LYS A 310 7.21 -22.26 8.12
C LYS A 310 7.81 -21.82 9.46
N SER A 311 8.15 -20.53 9.59
CA SER A 311 8.75 -19.96 10.81
C SER A 311 7.81 -20.09 12.01
N MET A 312 6.49 -19.91 11.80
CA MET A 312 5.48 -20.07 12.84
C MET A 312 5.41 -21.52 13.35
N ALA A 313 5.47 -22.51 12.45
CA ALA A 313 5.45 -23.92 12.81
C ALA A 313 6.71 -24.30 13.62
N ILE A 314 7.90 -23.92 13.14
CA ILE A 314 9.16 -24.16 13.87
C ILE A 314 9.14 -23.47 15.23
N ALA A 315 8.75 -22.20 15.30
CA ALA A 315 8.71 -21.48 16.57
C ALA A 315 7.73 -22.11 17.58
N ASN A 316 6.58 -22.63 17.11
CA ASN A 316 5.66 -23.40 17.96
C ASN A 316 6.29 -24.69 18.46
N MET A 317 6.95 -25.45 17.58
CA MET A 317 7.68 -26.66 17.94
C MET A 317 8.77 -26.36 18.98
N LEU A 318 9.67 -25.42 18.69
CA LEU A 318 10.77 -25.05 19.59
C LEU A 318 10.25 -24.57 20.94
N SER A 319 9.15 -23.82 20.99
CA SER A 319 8.59 -23.33 22.26
C SER A 319 8.21 -24.44 23.25
N THR A 320 7.95 -25.67 22.79
CA THR A 320 7.62 -26.82 23.66
C THR A 320 8.84 -27.59 24.16
N VAL A 321 10.05 -27.24 23.72
CA VAL A 321 11.29 -27.93 24.10
C VAL A 321 11.56 -27.77 25.61
N GLN A 322 11.95 -28.88 26.23
CA GLN A 322 12.40 -28.94 27.62
C GLN A 322 13.79 -29.58 27.66
N ASP A 323 14.59 -29.18 28.65
CA ASP A 323 15.91 -29.77 28.98
C ASP A 323 16.92 -29.90 27.82
N LYS A 324 16.86 -28.99 26.83
CA LYS A 324 17.78 -28.91 25.70
C LYS A 324 18.23 -27.46 25.49
N ASN A 325 19.51 -27.22 25.25
CA ASN A 325 20.05 -25.93 24.83
C ASN A 325 19.73 -25.68 23.35
N VAL A 326 18.93 -24.65 23.07
CA VAL A 326 18.47 -24.32 21.72
C VAL A 326 19.06 -22.98 21.28
N LEU A 327 19.75 -22.97 20.15
CA LEU A 327 20.29 -21.75 19.55
C LEU A 327 19.63 -21.51 18.18
N THR A 328 19.10 -20.31 17.94
CA THR A 328 18.51 -19.94 16.64
C THR A 328 19.27 -18.80 15.99
N VAL A 329 19.38 -18.81 14.67
CA VAL A 329 19.83 -17.66 13.89
C VAL A 329 18.80 -17.37 12.79
N GLU A 330 18.29 -16.15 12.74
CA GLU A 330 17.17 -15.74 11.87
C GLU A 330 17.43 -14.37 11.21
N ASP A 331 16.76 -14.06 10.10
CA ASP A 331 16.92 -12.78 9.39
C ASP A 331 15.57 -12.18 8.93
N PRO A 332 14.92 -11.34 9.76
CA PRO A 332 15.10 -11.14 11.20
C PRO A 332 14.38 -12.21 12.04
N VAL A 333 14.51 -12.15 13.38
CA VAL A 333 13.68 -12.97 14.27
C VAL A 333 12.21 -12.56 14.13
N GLU A 334 11.36 -13.49 13.67
CA GLU A 334 9.95 -13.18 13.38
C GLU A 334 9.05 -13.31 14.62
N TYR A 335 9.32 -14.31 15.46
CA TYR A 335 8.53 -14.62 16.64
C TYR A 335 9.43 -14.77 17.85
N GLN A 336 9.11 -14.05 18.93
CA GLN A 336 9.81 -14.21 20.18
C GLN A 336 9.32 -15.49 20.86
N ILE A 337 10.22 -16.44 21.04
CA ILE A 337 9.89 -17.71 21.70
C ILE A 337 10.11 -17.53 23.20
N ILE A 338 9.03 -17.56 23.98
CA ILE A 338 9.08 -17.38 25.43
C ILE A 338 9.44 -18.71 26.09
N ASN A 339 10.71 -19.10 25.99
CA ASN A 339 11.26 -20.29 26.62
C ASN A 339 12.70 -20.01 27.08
N LYS A 340 13.00 -20.26 28.37
CA LYS A 340 14.30 -19.97 28.99
C LYS A 340 15.48 -20.76 28.39
N ASN A 341 15.19 -21.87 27.71
CA ASN A 341 16.20 -22.75 27.10
C ASN A 341 16.58 -22.31 25.67
N ILE A 342 15.95 -21.27 25.14
CA ILE A 342 16.12 -20.81 23.76
C ILE A 342 16.84 -19.47 23.74
N THR A 343 17.94 -19.40 22.99
CA THR A 343 18.62 -18.15 22.66
C THR A 343 18.45 -17.84 21.17
N GLN A 344 17.77 -16.73 20.86
CA GLN A 344 17.51 -16.30 19.49
C GLN A 344 18.52 -15.24 19.05
N PHE A 345 19.25 -15.51 17.98
CA PHE A 345 20.16 -14.58 17.32
C PHE A 345 19.55 -14.07 16.02
N GLN A 346 19.89 -12.83 15.69
CA GLN A 346 19.44 -12.17 14.48
C GLN A 346 20.64 -11.82 13.60
N ILE A 347 20.49 -11.98 12.29
CA ILE A 347 21.43 -11.44 11.31
C ILE A 347 21.37 -9.91 11.32
N PHE A 348 22.52 -9.32 11.60
CA PHE A 348 22.75 -7.90 11.46
C PHE A 348 23.48 -7.63 10.16
N GLU A 349 22.78 -6.98 9.23
CA GLU A 349 23.40 -6.33 8.09
C GLU A 349 24.05 -5.04 8.59
N ALA A 350 25.39 -4.96 8.55
CA ALA A 350 26.13 -3.78 8.97
C ALA A 350 27.05 -3.27 7.85
N GLN A 351 26.96 -1.98 7.54
CA GLN A 351 28.05 -1.06 7.83
C GLN A 351 29.50 -1.48 7.59
N VAL A 352 30.01 -1.94 8.72
CA VAL A 352 31.38 -2.13 9.11
C VAL A 352 31.58 -3.62 9.00
N GLU A 353 32.53 -4.05 8.18
CA GLU A 353 32.76 -5.46 7.84
C GLU A 353 32.84 -6.32 9.11
N GLU A 354 33.45 -5.78 10.16
CA GLU A 354 33.64 -6.40 11.48
C GLU A 354 32.33 -6.62 12.27
N LEU A 355 31.24 -5.96 11.90
CA LEU A 355 29.92 -6.06 12.55
C LEU A 355 28.90 -6.82 11.69
N LYS A 356 29.25 -7.18 10.46
CA LYS A 356 28.40 -8.01 9.60
C LYS A 356 28.39 -9.43 10.16
N SER A 357 27.21 -10.02 10.23
CA SER A 357 27.06 -11.42 10.63
C SER A 357 26.28 -12.16 9.56
N THR A 358 26.69 -13.39 9.27
CA THR A 358 26.01 -14.27 8.31
C THR A 358 25.48 -15.51 9.01
N PHE A 359 24.59 -16.24 8.34
CA PHE A 359 24.16 -17.56 8.80
C PHE A 359 25.36 -18.49 9.00
N VAL A 360 26.35 -18.43 8.10
CA VAL A 360 27.57 -19.24 8.17
C VAL A 360 28.37 -18.95 9.44
N ASP A 361 28.52 -17.68 9.82
CA ASP A 361 29.28 -17.28 11.01
C ASP A 361 28.65 -17.83 12.30
N PHE A 362 27.33 -17.65 12.44
CA PHE A 362 26.59 -18.21 13.59
C PHE A 362 26.63 -19.72 13.62
N THR A 363 26.43 -20.38 12.48
CA THR A 363 26.44 -21.85 12.39
C THR A 363 27.80 -22.42 12.78
N LYS A 364 28.91 -21.77 12.39
CA LYS A 364 30.27 -22.12 12.83
C LYS A 364 30.48 -21.87 14.33
N ALA A 365 29.93 -20.77 14.88
CA ALA A 365 30.04 -20.45 16.30
C ALA A 365 29.23 -21.42 17.17
N PHE A 366 28.03 -21.81 16.76
CA PHE A 366 27.14 -22.71 17.50
C PHE A 366 27.77 -24.07 17.76
N LYS A 367 28.65 -24.57 16.88
CA LYS A 367 29.41 -25.81 17.11
C LYS A 367 30.20 -25.82 18.43
N ARG A 368 30.57 -24.65 18.94
CA ARG A 368 31.36 -24.49 20.17
C ARG A 368 30.52 -24.00 21.35
N ALA A 369 29.22 -23.81 21.14
CA ALA A 369 28.28 -23.27 22.12
C ALA A 369 27.44 -24.36 22.81
N ASP A 370 27.80 -25.63 22.63
CA ASP A 370 27.13 -26.81 23.19
C ASP A 370 25.60 -26.86 22.97
N PRO A 371 25.09 -26.69 21.72
CA PRO A 371 23.65 -26.78 21.46
C PRO A 371 23.21 -28.23 21.29
N ASP A 372 22.03 -28.54 21.83
CA ASP A 372 21.29 -29.76 21.50
C ASP A 372 20.49 -29.58 20.20
N ILE A 373 19.90 -28.39 20.03
CA ILE A 373 19.09 -28.02 18.87
C ILE A 373 19.63 -26.72 18.26
N VAL A 374 19.79 -26.70 16.95
CA VAL A 374 20.13 -25.48 16.20
C VAL A 374 19.02 -25.19 15.21
N PHE A 375 18.52 -23.95 15.17
CA PHE A 375 17.63 -23.50 14.11
C PHE A 375 18.34 -22.46 13.22
N VAL A 376 18.45 -22.78 11.93
CA VAL A 376 18.94 -21.86 10.90
C VAL A 376 17.75 -21.39 10.08
N GLY A 377 17.41 -20.10 10.18
CA GLY A 377 16.16 -19.52 9.68
C GLY A 377 15.81 -19.88 8.24
N GLU A 378 16.79 -19.83 7.34
CA GLU A 378 16.61 -20.18 5.94
C GLU A 378 17.88 -20.82 5.39
N TRP A 379 17.75 -21.99 4.76
CA TRP A 379 18.83 -22.61 4.00
C TRP A 379 18.80 -22.05 2.58
N ARG A 380 19.65 -21.06 2.31
CA ARG A 380 19.85 -20.50 0.95
C ARG A 380 20.89 -21.31 0.19
N ASN A 381 20.92 -21.16 -1.15
CA ASN A 381 21.83 -21.89 -2.03
C ASN A 381 23.28 -21.36 -1.95
N GLU A 382 23.85 -21.38 -0.76
CA GLU A 382 25.22 -21.00 -0.44
C GLU A 382 25.95 -22.26 0.01
N GLN A 383 26.95 -22.68 -0.76
CA GLN A 383 27.67 -23.94 -0.53
C GLN A 383 28.29 -24.01 0.89
N GLU A 384 28.75 -22.88 1.42
CA GLU A 384 29.29 -22.80 2.77
C GLU A 384 28.23 -23.04 3.85
N LEU A 385 27.01 -22.53 3.66
CA LEU A 385 25.92 -22.71 4.60
C LEU A 385 25.45 -24.17 4.60
N SER A 386 25.32 -24.78 3.42
CA SER A 386 24.99 -26.22 3.29
C SER A 386 25.98 -27.07 4.09
N LYS A 387 27.28 -26.85 3.88
CA LYS A 387 28.32 -27.57 4.61
C LYS A 387 28.25 -27.34 6.11
N ALA A 388 27.99 -26.10 6.56
CA ALA A 388 27.90 -25.79 7.97
C ALA A 388 26.70 -26.48 8.66
N ILE A 389 25.54 -26.52 7.98
CA ILE A 389 24.33 -27.23 8.43
C ILE A 389 24.59 -28.73 8.51
N GLU A 390 25.15 -29.33 7.46
CA GLU A 390 25.49 -30.75 7.41
C GLU A 390 26.46 -31.14 8.54
N GLU A 391 27.52 -30.35 8.74
CA GLU A 391 28.51 -30.63 9.78
C GLU A 391 27.92 -30.59 11.21
N LEU A 392 26.94 -29.74 11.49
CA LEU A 392 26.18 -29.77 12.75
C LEU A 392 25.33 -31.05 12.86
N ALA A 393 24.57 -31.37 11.82
CA ALA A 393 23.73 -32.56 11.84
C ALA A 393 24.57 -33.85 12.03
N PHE A 394 25.73 -33.94 11.36
CA PHE A 394 26.67 -35.05 11.51
C PHE A 394 27.38 -35.08 12.86
N ALA A 395 27.61 -33.92 13.48
CA ALA A 395 28.18 -33.83 14.83
C ALA A 395 27.16 -34.21 15.94
N GLY A 396 25.92 -34.54 15.57
CA GLY A 396 24.91 -35.09 16.45
C GLY A 396 23.91 -34.08 16.98
N GLN A 397 23.97 -32.81 16.55
CA GLN A 397 22.92 -31.84 16.87
C GLN A 397 21.66 -32.10 16.06
N LEU A 398 20.50 -31.72 16.61
CA LEU A 398 19.25 -31.69 15.85
C LEU A 398 19.11 -30.31 15.19
N VAL A 399 19.26 -30.26 13.88
CA VAL A 399 19.26 -29.02 13.10
C VAL A 399 17.92 -28.82 12.42
N PHE A 400 17.27 -27.69 12.70
CA PHE A 400 16.07 -27.22 12.03
C PHE A 400 16.45 -26.19 10.97
N THR A 401 15.79 -26.22 9.81
CA THR A 401 15.88 -25.13 8.83
C THR A 401 14.66 -25.06 7.92
N THR A 402 14.57 -23.99 7.13
CA THR A 402 13.50 -23.81 6.15
C THR A 402 14.02 -23.70 4.72
N LEU A 403 13.20 -24.17 3.77
CA LEU A 403 13.46 -24.08 2.33
C LEU A 403 12.28 -23.49 1.57
N HIS A 404 12.58 -22.77 0.49
CA HIS A 404 11.60 -22.21 -0.44
C HIS A 404 11.37 -23.12 -1.66
N ILE A 405 11.06 -24.39 -1.40
CA ILE A 405 10.71 -25.38 -2.42
C ILE A 405 9.21 -25.73 -2.34
N ASN A 406 8.63 -26.12 -3.47
CA ASN A 406 7.19 -26.38 -3.64
C ASN A 406 6.75 -27.78 -3.18
N SER A 407 7.69 -28.68 -2.90
CA SER A 407 7.45 -30.05 -2.46
C SER A 407 8.62 -30.54 -1.62
N ALA A 408 8.33 -31.34 -0.59
CA ALA A 408 9.36 -32.00 0.21
C ALA A 408 10.21 -32.99 -0.61
N PHE A 409 9.65 -33.57 -1.68
CA PHE A 409 10.38 -34.51 -2.54
C PHE A 409 11.50 -33.84 -3.33
N VAL A 410 11.31 -32.57 -3.70
CA VAL A 410 12.33 -31.77 -4.43
C VAL A 410 13.58 -31.54 -3.57
N PHE A 411 13.52 -31.76 -2.26
CA PHE A 411 14.72 -31.73 -1.42
C PHE A 411 15.72 -32.84 -1.75
N TYR A 412 15.24 -33.97 -2.28
CA TYR A 412 16.06 -35.14 -2.60
C TYR A 412 16.57 -35.14 -4.05
N ASP A 413 16.03 -34.26 -4.89
CA ASP A 413 16.48 -34.04 -6.27
C ASP A 413 17.64 -33.02 -6.28
#